data_AF-A0A841JSC9-F1
#
_entry.id   AF-A0A841JSC9-F1
#
_cell.length_a   1.000
_cell.length_b   1.000
_cell.length_c   1.000
_cell.angle_alpha   90.00
_cell.angle_beta   90.00
_cell.angle_gamma   90.00
#
_symmetry.space_group_name_H-M   'P 1'
#
loop_
_entity.id
_entity.type
_entity.pdbx_description
1 polymer ?
#
loop_
_entity_poly.entity_id
_entity_poly.type
_entity_poly.pdbx_seq_one_letter_code
_entity_poly.pdbx_strand_id
1 'polypeptide(L)'
;MKMNDRMKKRLVKDRAMTTISMRLPEDVIEDLKEIAPELGFSGYQPLIRAYIGQGLRKDLARLENSPAKALAESLRRRGVKDEIISAAIAEAGLRSA
;
A
#
# COMPACT_ATOMS: atom_id res chain seq x y z
N MET A 1 -6.90 3.62 -11.00
CA MET A 1 -7.51 4.69 -10.19
C MET A 1 -6.47 5.80 -10.04
N LYS A 2 -6.80 7.06 -10.34
CA LYS A 2 -5.80 8.14 -10.29
C LYS A 2 -5.41 8.43 -8.82
N MET A 3 -4.16 8.87 -8.58
CA MET A 3 -3.62 9.21 -7.24
C MET A 3 -4.60 10.08 -6.44
N ASN A 4 -5.18 11.09 -7.09
CA ASN A 4 -6.14 12.03 -6.50
C ASN A 4 -7.40 11.34 -5.97
N ASP A 5 -7.90 10.29 -6.63
CA ASP A 5 -9.13 9.61 -6.20
C ASP A 5 -8.87 8.73 -4.97
N ARG A 6 -7.67 8.13 -4.88
CA ARG A 6 -7.24 7.35 -3.70
C ARG A 6 -7.02 8.26 -2.48
N MET A 7 -6.43 9.43 -2.69
CA MET A 7 -6.24 10.41 -1.61
C MET A 7 -7.59 10.96 -1.13
N LYS A 8 -8.51 11.32 -2.04
CA LYS A 8 -9.86 11.78 -1.69
C LYS A 8 -10.61 10.78 -0.82
N LYS A 9 -10.58 9.48 -1.16
CA LYS A 9 -11.20 8.43 -0.34
C LYS A 9 -10.63 8.34 1.08
N ARG A 10 -9.35 8.70 1.27
CA ARG A 10 -8.68 8.64 2.58
C ARG A 10 -8.93 9.87 3.45
N LEU A 11 -9.39 10.97 2.86
CA LEU A 11 -9.73 12.23 3.54
C LEU A 11 -11.19 12.28 4.01
N VAL A 12 -12.00 11.27 3.66
CA VAL A 12 -13.39 11.17 4.13
C VAL A 12 -13.39 10.99 5.65
N LYS A 13 -13.91 11.99 6.35
CA LYS A 13 -14.22 11.91 7.78
C LYS A 13 -15.27 10.81 7.97
N ASP A 14 -15.07 9.95 8.98
CA ASP A 14 -15.99 8.85 9.32
C ASP A 14 -16.13 7.74 8.26
N ARG A 15 -15.01 7.40 7.60
CA ARG A 15 -14.95 6.23 6.71
C ARG A 15 -15.34 4.94 7.46
N ALA A 16 -16.04 4.04 6.76
CA ALA A 16 -16.40 2.73 7.28
C ALA A 16 -15.15 1.97 7.77
N MET A 17 -15.25 1.39 8.97
CA MET A 17 -14.20 0.60 9.59
C MET A 17 -14.63 -0.86 9.67
N THR A 18 -13.68 -1.77 9.56
CA THR A 18 -13.92 -3.22 9.69
C THR A 18 -13.06 -3.75 10.83
N THR A 19 -13.66 -4.52 11.73
CA THR A 19 -12.94 -5.19 12.80
C THR A 19 -12.19 -6.39 12.24
N ILE A 20 -10.90 -6.48 12.56
CA ILE A 20 -10.06 -7.62 12.25
C ILE A 20 -9.54 -8.23 13.56
N SER A 21 -9.37 -9.56 13.59
CA SER A 21 -8.72 -10.25 14.69
C SER A 21 -7.40 -10.84 14.18
N MET A 22 -6.32 -10.57 14.89
CA MET A 22 -4.95 -10.99 14.53
C MET A 22 -4.17 -11.29 15.80
N ARG A 23 -3.35 -12.35 15.78
CA ARG A 23 -2.40 -12.65 16.85
C ARG A 23 -1.11 -11.89 16.60
N LEU A 24 -0.57 -11.27 17.64
CA LEU A 24 0.78 -10.70 17.65
C LEU A 24 1.55 -11.29 18.83
N PRO A 25 2.88 -11.38 18.75
CA PRO A 25 3.72 -11.68 19.90
C PRO A 25 3.47 -10.71 21.06
N GLU A 26 3.56 -11.20 22.29
CA GLU A 26 3.26 -10.41 23.50
C GLU A 26 4.24 -9.27 23.69
N ASP A 27 5.53 -9.52 23.48
CA ASP A 27 6.63 -8.55 23.49
C ASP A 27 6.37 -7.39 22.52
N VAL A 28 5.88 -7.69 21.31
CA VAL A 28 5.54 -6.66 20.33
C VAL A 28 4.39 -5.77 20.83
N ILE A 29 3.41 -6.34 21.54
CA ILE A 29 2.31 -5.57 22.13
C ILE A 29 2.80 -4.68 23.28
N GLU A 30 3.76 -5.16 24.07
CA GLU A 30 4.41 -4.39 25.14
C GLU A 30 5.19 -3.21 24.57
N ASP A 31 6.05 -3.44 23.59
CA ASP A 31 6.79 -2.39 22.89
C ASP A 31 5.85 -1.32 22.30
N LEU A 32 4.76 -1.76 21.67
CA LEU A 32 3.77 -0.85 21.10
C LEU A 32 3.05 0.00 22.15
N LYS A 33 2.84 -0.54 23.36
CA LYS A 33 2.26 0.22 24.49
C LYS A 33 3.26 1.24 25.01
N GLU A 34 4.53 0.88 25.12
CA GLU A 34 5.60 1.75 25.60
C GLU A 34 5.81 2.94 24.67
N ILE A 35 5.93 2.71 23.35
CA ILE A 35 6.29 3.79 22.40
C ILE A 35 5.09 4.64 21.96
N ALA A 36 3.84 4.18 22.14
CA ALA A 36 2.68 4.92 21.65
C ALA A 36 2.54 6.33 22.25
N PRO A 37 2.65 6.53 23.57
CA PRO A 37 2.62 7.87 24.17
C PRO A 37 3.78 8.76 23.71
N GLU A 38 5.00 8.20 23.64
CA GLU A 38 6.21 8.90 23.18
C GLU A 38 6.07 9.42 21.75
N LEU A 39 5.32 8.69 20.90
CA LEU A 39 5.02 9.08 19.53
C LEU A 39 3.73 9.92 19.40
N GLY A 40 3.13 10.33 20.52
CA GLY A 40 1.94 11.19 20.55
C GLY A 40 0.61 10.49 20.24
N PHE A 41 0.55 9.16 20.34
CA PHE A 41 -0.68 8.39 20.17
C PHE A 41 -1.37 8.13 21.51
N SER A 42 -2.70 8.10 21.50
CA SER A 42 -3.50 7.77 22.69
C SER A 42 -3.43 6.29 23.11
N GLY A 43 -2.68 5.46 22.38
CA GLY A 43 -2.44 4.06 22.70
C GLY A 43 -1.93 3.25 21.50
N TYR A 44 -1.67 1.96 21.73
CA TYR A 44 -1.07 1.08 20.72
C TYR A 44 -1.98 0.84 19.49
N GLN A 45 -3.30 0.82 19.66
CA GLN A 45 -4.22 0.60 18.52
C GLN A 45 -4.17 1.73 17.47
N PRO A 46 -4.25 3.03 17.85
CA PRO A 46 -3.94 4.14 16.94
C PRO A 46 -2.58 4.03 16.26
N LEU A 47 -1.54 3.67 17.00
CA LEU A 47 -0.18 3.52 16.47
C LEU A 47 -0.09 2.41 15.41
N ILE A 48 -0.65 1.22 15.69
CA ILE A 48 -0.73 0.11 14.73
C ILE A 48 -1.38 0.57 13.42
N ARG A 49 -2.51 1.28 13.49
CA ARG A 49 -3.19 1.80 12.30
C ARG A 49 -2.32 2.79 11.52
N ALA A 50 -1.54 3.61 12.23
CA ALA A 50 -0.61 4.55 11.60
C ALA A 50 0.51 3.82 10.87
N TYR A 51 1.17 2.85 11.51
CA TYR A 51 2.24 2.05 10.89
C TYR A 51 1.76 1.28 9.66
N ILE A 52 0.64 0.57 9.76
CA ILE A 52 0.03 -0.11 8.62
C ILE A 52 -0.25 0.89 7.49
N GLY A 53 -0.86 2.03 7.82
CA GLY A 53 -1.17 3.06 6.86
C GLY A 53 0.07 3.66 6.16
N GLN A 54 1.16 3.86 6.88
CA GLN A 54 2.43 4.37 6.34
C GLN A 54 3.10 3.34 5.42
N GLY A 55 3.26 2.09 5.88
CA GLY A 55 3.85 1.00 5.09
C GLY A 55 3.10 0.78 3.79
N LEU A 56 1.77 0.65 3.86
CA LEU A 56 0.93 0.49 2.69
C LEU A 56 1.03 1.67 1.72
N ARG A 57 1.14 2.92 2.20
CA ARG A 57 1.32 4.08 1.30
C ARG A 57 2.63 4.00 0.54
N LYS A 58 3.72 3.66 1.23
CA LYS A 58 5.06 3.54 0.63
C LYS A 58 5.07 2.44 -0.43
N ASP A 59 4.52 1.27 -0.12
CA ASP A 59 4.49 0.15 -1.04
C ASP A 59 3.57 0.43 -2.23
N LEU A 60 2.36 0.95 -2.02
CA LEU A 60 1.46 1.33 -3.11
C LEU A 60 2.08 2.36 -4.03
N ALA A 61 2.79 3.36 -3.50
CA ALA A 61 3.49 4.35 -4.32
C ALA A 61 4.63 3.72 -5.15
N ARG A 62 5.39 2.78 -4.55
CA ARG A 62 6.44 2.03 -5.27
C ARG A 62 5.85 1.20 -6.41
N LEU A 63 4.74 0.52 -6.17
CA LEU A 63 4.08 -0.31 -7.19
C LEU A 63 3.40 0.53 -8.28
N GLU A 64 2.78 1.65 -7.91
CA GLU A 64 2.17 2.55 -8.89
C GLU A 64 3.18 3.27 -9.78
N ASN A 65 4.37 3.59 -9.27
CA ASN A 65 5.44 4.26 -10.01
C ASN A 65 6.48 3.28 -10.60
N SER A 66 6.15 1.99 -10.73
CA SER A 66 7.06 1.02 -11.32
C SER A 66 7.36 1.38 -12.78
N PRO A 67 8.64 1.51 -13.19
CA PRO A 67 9.03 1.76 -14.59
C PRO A 67 8.41 0.74 -15.56
N ALA A 68 8.23 -0.50 -15.10
CA ALA A 68 7.57 -1.55 -15.87
C ALA A 68 6.11 -1.22 -16.20
N LYS A 69 5.39 -0.61 -15.25
CA LYS A 69 3.99 -0.19 -15.44
C LYS A 69 3.89 0.99 -16.40
N ALA A 70 4.77 1.98 -16.27
CA ALA A 70 4.84 3.11 -17.19
C ALA A 70 5.21 2.67 -18.62
N LEU A 71 6.14 1.72 -18.75
CA LEU A 71 6.52 1.11 -20.02
C LEU A 71 5.35 0.32 -20.62
N ALA A 72 4.67 -0.51 -19.83
CA ALA A 72 3.49 -1.27 -20.27
C ALA A 72 2.39 -0.34 -20.82
N GLU A 73 2.08 0.76 -20.12
CA GLU A 73 1.11 1.74 -20.61
C GLU A 73 1.58 2.45 -21.89
N SER A 74 2.87 2.77 -22.00
CA SER A 74 3.46 3.36 -23.21
C SER A 74 3.34 2.43 -24.43
N LEU A 75 3.60 1.13 -24.24
CA LEU A 75 3.48 0.11 -25.28
C LEU A 75 2.02 -0.09 -25.71
N ARG A 76 1.06 -0.13 -24.77
CA ARG A 76 -0.39 -0.17 -25.10
C ARG A 76 -0.80 1.02 -25.95
N ARG A 77 -0.38 2.24 -25.60
CA ARG A 77 -0.65 3.46 -26.40
C ARG A 77 -0.08 3.40 -27.81
N ARG A 78 0.98 2.60 -28.02
CA ARG A 78 1.60 2.34 -29.33
C ARG A 78 0.97 1.17 -30.07
N GLY A 79 -0.11 0.58 -29.56
CA GLY A 79 -0.84 -0.51 -30.20
C GLY A 79 -0.28 -1.91 -29.93
N VAL A 80 0.67 -2.06 -29.00
CA VAL A 80 1.15 -3.38 -28.61
C VAL A 80 0.04 -4.11 -27.86
N LYS A 81 -0.28 -5.33 -28.30
CA LYS A 81 -1.30 -6.19 -27.70
C LYS A 81 -0.93 -6.54 -26.25
N ASP A 82 -1.93 -6.61 -25.39
CA ASP A 82 -1.71 -6.85 -23.96
C ASP A 82 -1.04 -8.20 -23.69
N GLU A 83 -1.39 -9.23 -24.46
CA GLU A 83 -0.81 -10.57 -24.40
C GLU A 83 0.72 -10.54 -24.53
N ILE A 84 1.25 -9.69 -25.43
CA ILE A 84 2.69 -9.54 -25.67
C ILE A 84 3.36 -8.81 -24.50
N ILE A 85 2.70 -7.79 -23.95
CA ILE A 85 3.20 -7.01 -22.82
C ILE A 85 3.26 -7.90 -21.56
N SER A 86 2.20 -8.66 -21.30
CA SER A 86 2.15 -9.61 -20.18
C SER A 86 3.20 -10.70 -20.29
N ALA A 87 3.40 -11.27 -21.49
CA ALA A 87 4.45 -12.26 -21.73
C ALA A 87 5.85 -11.69 -21.47
N ALA A 88 6.14 -10.48 -21.98
CA ALA A 88 7.44 -9.83 -21.79
C ALA A 88 7.72 -9.48 -20.32
N ILE A 89 6.70 -9.05 -19.56
CA ILE A 89 6.83 -8.78 -18.12
C ILE A 89 7.12 -10.08 -17.34
N ALA A 90 6.42 -11.17 -17.68
CA ALA A 90 6.62 -12.47 -17.06
C ALA A 90 8.02 -13.04 -17.35
N GLU A 91 8.48 -12.92 -18.60
CA GLU A 91 9.81 -13.35 -19.04
C GLU A 91 10.93 -12.56 -18.34
N ALA A 92 10.75 -11.24 -18.18
CA ALA A 92 11.71 -10.37 -17.50
C ALA A 92 11.82 -10.62 -15.98
N GLY A 93 11.04 -11.53 -15.40
CA GLY A 93 11.02 -11.81 -13.95
C GLY A 93 10.53 -10.62 -13.12
N LEU A 94 10.00 -9.57 -13.77
CA LEU A 94 9.39 -8.43 -13.12
C LEU A 94 8.03 -8.89 -12.60
N ARG A 95 7.96 -9.21 -11.31
CA ARG A 95 6.67 -9.51 -10.66
C ARG A 95 5.77 -8.29 -10.84
N SER A 96 4.75 -8.42 -11.69
CA SER A 96 3.62 -7.51 -11.73
C SER A 96 2.97 -7.54 -10.35
N ALA A 97 3.18 -6.48 -9.59
CA ALA A 97 2.62 -6.31 -8.26
C ALA A 97 1.41 -5.37 -8.29
#